data_AF-A0A1Y3NG26-F1
#
_entry.id   AF-A0A1Y3NG26-F1
#
_cell.length_a   1.000
_cell.length_b   1.000
_cell.length_c   1.000
_cell.angle_alpha   90.00
_cell.angle_beta   90.00
_cell.angle_gamma   90.00
#
_symmetry.space_group_name_H-M   'P 1'
#
loop_
_entity.id
_entity.type
_entity.pdbx_description
1 polymer ?
#
loop_
_entity_poly.entity_id
_entity_poly.type
_entity_poly.pdbx_seq_one_letter_code
_entity_poly.pdbx_strand_id
1 'polypeptide(L)'
;MLTNEFNEYSNQNYLNITLKHILFTPENSTELLNNYGESVESLMKRKSDKYEIYMFDSIFTYRYKENLINLKINMPQEFLDNYDSDICALYE
;
A
#
# COMPACT_ATOMS: atom_id res chain seq x y z
N MET A 1 12.58 -9.18 -10.65
CA MET A 1 11.76 -7.99 -10.30
C MET A 1 10.58 -8.49 -9.49
N LEU A 2 10.30 -7.89 -8.33
CA LEU A 2 9.38 -8.38 -7.30
C LEU A 2 8.06 -8.97 -7.84
N THR A 3 7.40 -8.28 -8.76
CA THR A 3 6.13 -8.75 -9.36
C THR A 3 6.24 -10.12 -10.02
N ASN A 4 7.31 -10.36 -10.78
CA ASN A 4 7.49 -11.63 -11.49
C ASN A 4 7.80 -12.75 -10.49
N GLU A 5 8.68 -12.50 -9.54
CA GLU A 5 9.07 -13.48 -8.51
C GLU A 5 7.89 -13.84 -7.60
N PHE A 6 7.09 -12.86 -7.20
CA PHE A 6 5.87 -13.10 -6.43
C PHE A 6 4.82 -13.90 -7.23
N ASN A 7 4.58 -13.54 -8.49
CA ASN A 7 3.59 -14.24 -9.32
C ASN A 7 4.00 -15.67 -9.65
N GLU A 8 5.30 -15.90 -9.87
CA GLU A 8 5.88 -17.24 -10.00
C GLU A 8 5.64 -18.05 -8.72
N TYR A 9 5.99 -17.49 -7.55
CA TYR A 9 5.78 -18.15 -6.26
C TYR A 9 4.30 -18.44 -5.99
N SER A 10 3.42 -17.49 -6.27
CA SER A 10 1.97 -17.62 -6.11
C SER A 10 1.41 -18.78 -6.96
N ASN A 11 1.87 -18.90 -8.21
CA ASN A 11 1.48 -19.98 -9.10
C ASN A 11 2.01 -21.34 -8.60
N GLN A 12 3.29 -21.41 -8.21
CA GLN A 12 3.92 -22.63 -7.71
C GLN A 12 3.30 -23.14 -6.40
N ASN A 13 2.76 -22.23 -5.58
CA ASN A 13 2.13 -22.54 -4.29
C ASN A 13 0.59 -22.49 -4.33
N TYR A 14 -0.02 -22.40 -5.51
CA TYR A 14 -1.48 -22.39 -5.71
C TYR A 14 -2.23 -21.34 -4.89
N LEU A 15 -1.64 -20.16 -4.68
CA LEU A 15 -2.24 -19.10 -3.85
C LEU A 15 -3.39 -18.37 -4.55
N ASN A 16 -3.50 -18.50 -5.88
CA ASN A 16 -4.50 -17.82 -6.70
C ASN A 16 -4.48 -16.29 -6.55
N ILE A 17 -3.29 -15.70 -6.40
CA ILE A 17 -3.07 -14.26 -6.27
C ILE A 17 -2.20 -13.79 -7.44
N THR A 18 -2.55 -12.67 -8.07
CA THR A 18 -1.70 -12.02 -9.08
C THR A 18 -1.38 -10.60 -8.65
N LEU A 19 -0.10 -10.31 -8.42
CA LEU A 19 0.39 -8.97 -8.18
C LEU A 19 0.52 -8.21 -9.50
N LYS A 20 -0.12 -7.04 -9.57
CA LYS A 20 0.00 -6.09 -10.69
C LYS A 20 0.55 -4.77 -10.17
N HIS A 21 1.77 -4.43 -10.57
CA HIS A 21 2.40 -3.16 -10.20
C HIS A 21 2.04 -2.07 -11.21
N ILE A 22 1.51 -0.94 -10.72
CA ILE A 22 1.14 0.22 -11.54
C ILE A 22 1.99 1.40 -11.07
N LEU A 23 2.91 1.83 -11.93
CA LEU A 23 3.75 2.99 -11.68
C LEU A 23 3.15 4.21 -12.36
N PHE A 24 2.87 5.25 -11.58
CA PHE A 24 2.45 6.54 -12.12
C PHE A 24 3.66 7.35 -12.57
N THR A 25 3.64 7.78 -13.83
CA THR A 25 4.70 8.57 -14.46
C THR A 25 4.08 9.74 -15.23
N PRO A 26 4.86 10.78 -15.57
CA PRO A 26 4.40 11.86 -16.47
C PRO A 26 3.71 11.35 -17.74
N GLU A 27 4.18 10.24 -18.29
CA GLU A 27 3.73 9.70 -19.56
C GLU A 27 2.36 9.00 -19.46
N ASN A 28 1.94 8.60 -18.25
CA ASN A 28 0.68 7.88 -18.03
C ASN A 28 -0.28 8.57 -17.04
N SER A 29 0.10 9.74 -16.52
CA SER A 29 -0.74 10.53 -15.62
C SER A 29 -0.52 12.03 -15.79
N THR A 30 -1.62 12.76 -15.99
CA THR A 30 -1.63 14.21 -16.19
C THR A 30 -1.60 15.01 -14.89
N GLU A 31 -1.87 14.39 -13.73
CA GLU A 31 -2.13 15.10 -12.46
C GLU A 31 -1.09 14.83 -11.35
N LEU A 32 -0.23 13.82 -11.49
CA LEU A 32 0.52 13.26 -10.35
C LEU A 32 1.85 13.95 -9.99
N LEU A 33 2.40 14.81 -10.85
CA LEU A 33 3.79 15.30 -10.68
C LEU A 33 3.96 16.36 -9.61
N ASN A 34 2.97 17.23 -9.41
CA ASN A 34 3.12 18.36 -8.49
C ASN A 34 2.56 18.09 -7.09
N ASN A 35 1.74 17.04 -6.92
CA ASN A 35 1.11 16.77 -5.63
C ASN A 35 0.72 15.28 -5.44
N TYR A 36 1.73 14.40 -5.51
CA TYR A 36 1.56 12.94 -5.37
C TYR A 36 0.68 12.55 -4.17
N GLY A 37 0.88 13.20 -3.02
CA GLY A 37 0.11 12.90 -1.81
C GLY A 37 -1.39 13.18 -1.96
N GLU A 38 -1.76 14.34 -2.52
CA GLU A 38 -3.17 14.66 -2.78
C GLU A 38 -3.79 13.71 -3.82
N SER A 39 -3.02 13.27 -4.82
CA SER A 39 -3.48 12.28 -5.79
C SER A 39 -3.80 10.94 -5.12
N VAL A 40 -2.90 10.43 -4.26
CA VAL A 40 -3.13 9.20 -3.50
C VAL A 40 -4.33 9.35 -2.57
N GLU A 41 -4.46 10.46 -1.87
CA GLU A 41 -5.60 10.75 -0.99
C GLU A 41 -6.93 10.73 -1.76
N SER A 42 -6.97 11.39 -2.92
CA SER A 42 -8.15 11.41 -3.80
C SER A 42 -8.53 10.01 -4.26
N LEU A 43 -7.55 9.18 -4.62
CA LEU A 43 -7.80 7.79 -5.00
C LEU A 43 -8.36 6.96 -3.83
N MET A 44 -7.80 7.11 -2.63
CA MET A 44 -8.29 6.43 -1.43
C MET A 44 -9.71 6.86 -1.05
N LYS A 45 -10.02 8.16 -1.12
CA LYS A 45 -11.34 8.71 -0.80
C LYS A 45 -12.45 8.28 -1.76
N ARG A 46 -12.10 7.92 -3.00
CA ARG A 46 -13.06 7.36 -3.97
C ARG A 46 -13.60 5.99 -3.54
N LYS A 47 -12.94 5.30 -2.62
CA LYS A 47 -13.32 3.96 -2.12
C LYS A 47 -13.60 2.97 -3.27
N SER A 48 -12.85 3.08 -4.37
CA SER A 48 -12.93 2.14 -5.49
C SER A 48 -12.09 0.90 -5.21
N ASP A 49 -12.48 -0.23 -5.78
CA ASP A 49 -11.75 -1.50 -5.80
C ASP A 49 -10.60 -1.53 -6.82
N LYS A 50 -10.32 -0.41 -7.50
CA LYS A 50 -9.27 -0.32 -8.53
C LYS A 50 -7.87 -0.63 -8.00
N TYR A 51 -7.58 -0.25 -6.76
CA TYR A 51 -6.28 -0.48 -6.12
C TYR A 51 -6.49 -0.95 -4.68
N GLU A 52 -5.82 -2.04 -4.31
CA GLU A 52 -5.91 -2.64 -2.98
C GLU A 52 -4.76 -2.18 -2.07
N ILE A 53 -3.60 -1.86 -2.67
CA ILE A 53 -2.38 -1.46 -1.98
C ILE A 53 -1.88 -0.14 -2.58
N TYR A 54 -1.54 0.79 -1.70
CA TYR A 54 -0.95 2.08 -2.07
C TYR A 54 0.43 2.19 -1.45
N MET A 55 1.42 2.60 -2.24
CA MET A 55 2.73 3.00 -1.74
C MET A 55 2.71 4.51 -1.51
N PHE A 56 3.17 4.96 -0.35
CA PHE A 56 3.27 6.39 -0.02
C PHE A 56 4.31 6.60 1.07
N ASP A 57 4.79 7.84 1.20
CA ASP A 57 5.72 8.21 2.27
C ASP A 57 5.00 8.26 3.62
N SER A 58 5.62 7.66 4.65
CA SER A 58 5.17 7.64 6.04
C SER A 58 4.75 9.00 6.63
N ILE A 59 5.26 10.13 6.10
CA ILE A 59 4.80 11.47 6.51
C ILE A 59 3.30 11.69 6.27
N PHE A 60 2.69 10.96 5.33
CA PHE A 60 1.27 11.05 5.01
C PHE A 60 0.39 10.10 5.81
N THR A 61 0.95 9.23 6.67
CA THR A 61 0.16 8.25 7.44
C THR A 61 -0.97 8.90 8.23
N TYR A 62 -0.70 10.03 8.91
CA TYR A 62 -1.75 10.76 9.65
C TYR A 62 -2.88 11.26 8.74
N ARG A 63 -2.55 11.70 7.50
CA ARG A 63 -3.51 12.16 6.50
C ARG A 63 -4.35 11.00 5.95
N TYR A 64 -3.76 9.81 5.80
CA TYR A 64 -4.44 8.67 5.18
C TYR A 64 -5.08 7.71 6.17
N LYS A 65 -4.83 7.84 7.48
CA LYS A 65 -5.23 6.88 8.52
C LYS A 65 -6.69 6.42 8.43
N GLU A 66 -7.62 7.32 8.12
CA GLU A 66 -9.06 7.01 8.02
C GLU A 66 -9.42 6.13 6.80
N ASN A 67 -8.50 6.00 5.86
CA ASN A 67 -8.65 5.17 4.67
C ASN A 67 -7.83 3.87 4.72
N LEU A 68 -6.96 3.71 5.72
CA LEU A 68 -6.08 2.55 5.86
C LEU A 68 -6.73 1.48 6.74
N ILE A 69 -6.41 0.22 6.45
CA ILE A 69 -6.78 -0.89 7.32
C ILE A 69 -5.93 -0.88 8.59
N ASN A 70 -6.54 -1.14 9.74
CA ASN A 70 -5.81 -1.28 10.99
C ASN A 70 -5.13 -2.66 11.05
N LEU A 71 -3.83 -2.72 10.77
CA LEU A 71 -3.06 -3.97 10.77
C LEU A 71 -2.97 -4.62 12.16
N LYS A 72 -3.05 -3.86 13.26
CA LYS A 72 -3.07 -4.44 14.63
C LYS A 72 -4.27 -5.35 14.87
N ILE A 73 -5.36 -5.14 14.13
CA ILE A 73 -6.58 -5.97 14.22
C ILE A 73 -6.51 -7.15 13.24
N ASN A 74 -5.85 -6.97 12.10
CA ASN A 74 -5.96 -7.87 10.95
C ASN A 74 -4.72 -8.77 10.75
N MET A 75 -3.63 -8.55 11.48
CA MET A 75 -2.42 -9.37 11.41
C MET A 75 -2.09 -10.04 12.75
N PRO A 76 -1.55 -11.27 12.72
CA PRO A 76 -1.04 -11.91 13.93
C PRO A 76 0.07 -11.09 14.59
N GLN A 77 0.03 -11.01 15.93
CA GLN A 77 0.99 -10.23 16.72
C GLN A 77 2.45 -10.62 16.43
N GLU A 78 2.73 -11.90 16.21
CA GLU A 78 4.07 -12.41 15.86
C GLU A 78 4.66 -11.71 14.62
N PHE A 79 3.84 -11.32 13.64
CA PHE A 79 4.34 -10.54 12.50
C PHE A 79 4.68 -9.11 12.89
N LEU A 80 3.91 -8.50 13.81
CA LEU A 80 4.12 -7.14 14.28
C LEU A 80 5.33 -7.04 15.22
N ASP A 81 5.63 -8.09 15.98
CA ASP A 81 6.75 -8.15 16.92
C ASP A 81 8.13 -8.03 16.24
N ASN A 82 8.19 -8.28 14.93
CA ASN A 82 9.41 -8.15 14.14
C ASN A 82 9.68 -6.70 13.66
N TYR A 83 8.78 -5.76 13.95
CA TYR A 83 8.92 -4.35 13.56
C TYR A 83 9.36 -3.49 14.73
N ASP A 84 10.06 -2.41 14.41
CA ASP A 84 10.51 -1.42 15.39
C ASP A 84 9.29 -0.78 16.08
N SER A 85 9.20 -0.94 17.40
CA SER A 85 8.12 -0.41 18.22
C SER A 85 8.00 1.10 18.11
N ASP A 86 9.10 1.81 17.89
CA ASP A 86 9.10 3.28 17.80
C ASP A 86 8.43 3.74 16.50
N ILE A 87 8.55 2.98 15.41
CA ILE A 87 7.84 3.24 14.14
C ILE A 87 6.33 2.96 14.32
N CYS A 88 5.97 1.92 15.06
CA CYS A 88 4.58 1.55 15.29
C CYS A 88 3.85 2.44 16.32
N ALA A 89 4.57 3.05 17.27
CA ALA A 89 4.02 3.91 18.31
C ALA A 89 3.77 5.36 17.85
N LEU A 90 4.41 5.81 16.77
CA LEU A 90 4.25 7.16 16.20
C LEU A 90 2.83 7.46 15.66
N TYR A 91 1.96 6.46 15.57
CA TYR A 91 0.66 6.55 14.90
C TYR A 91 -0.51 6.04 15.77
N GLU A 92 -0.31 5.88 17.09
CA GLU A 92 -1.37 5.67 18.09
C GLU A 92 -2.00 7.01 18.54
#